data_AF-A0A017H9A8-F1
#
_entry.id   AF-A0A017H9A8-F1
#
_cell.length_a   1.000
_cell.length_b   1.000
_cell.length_c   1.000
_cell.angle_alpha   90.00
_cell.angle_beta   90.00
_cell.angle_gamma   90.00
#
_symmetry.space_group_name_H-M   'P 1'
#
loop_
_entity.id
_entity.type
_entity.pdbx_description
1 polymer ?
#
loop_
_entity_poly.entity_id
_entity_poly.type
_entity_poly.pdbx_seq_one_letter_code
_entity_poly.pdbx_strand_id
1 'polypeptide(L)'
;MNMEHGLLLDHCTEPDGSINARIMARALGIDISELRQAAPDQARLRETYSIISIVRPWARSASDTWSWYHGKRLARFGGLTPVAMVQAGRVEELKDFLQAGEALVTSWPPAPDMLAMPCDVRPAANS
;
A
#
# COMPACT_ATOMS: atom_id res chain seq x y z
N MET A 1 -4.39 0.42 27.30
CA MET A 1 -3.80 1.77 27.23
C MET A 1 -2.67 1.71 26.22
N ASN A 2 -2.50 2.76 25.40
CA ASN A 2 -1.62 2.91 24.22
C ASN A 2 -2.14 2.35 22.89
N MET A 3 -3.16 3.04 22.37
CA MET A 3 -3.39 3.14 20.93
C MET A 3 -2.84 4.50 20.50
N GLU A 4 -1.52 4.58 20.33
CA GLU A 4 -0.88 5.69 19.62
C GLU A 4 -1.29 5.57 18.15
N HIS A 5 -2.48 6.08 17.84
CA HIS A 5 -3.02 6.15 16.50
C HIS A 5 -2.23 7.20 15.72
N GLY A 6 -1.04 6.81 15.27
CA GLY A 6 -0.35 7.49 14.18
C GLY A 6 -1.38 7.75 13.09
N LEU A 7 -1.67 9.03 12.85
CA LEU A 7 -2.67 9.58 11.93
C LEU A 7 -3.35 8.51 11.08
N LEU A 8 -4.53 8.07 11.52
CA LEU A 8 -5.34 7.13 10.75
C LEU A 8 -5.62 7.72 9.38
N LEU A 9 -5.66 6.87 8.35
CA LEU A 9 -6.07 7.24 7.00
C LEU A 9 -7.40 8.02 6.99
N ASP A 10 -8.26 7.79 7.98
CA ASP A 10 -9.51 8.53 8.20
C ASP A 10 -9.32 10.06 8.24
N HIS A 11 -8.19 10.55 8.76
CA HIS A 11 -7.91 11.99 8.87
C HIS A 11 -7.36 12.63 7.59
N CYS A 12 -7.12 11.86 6.52
CA CYS A 12 -6.64 12.44 5.27
C CYS A 12 -7.77 12.94 4.38
N THR A 13 -9.03 12.65 4.71
CA THR A 13 -10.19 13.15 3.99
C THR A 13 -10.66 14.45 4.64
N GLU A 14 -10.60 15.54 3.89
CA GLU A 14 -11.16 16.84 4.28
C GLU A 14 -12.70 16.79 4.16
N PRO A 15 -13.44 17.66 4.86
CA PRO A 15 -14.91 17.67 4.81
C PRO A 15 -15.50 17.93 3.42
N ASP A 16 -14.73 18.51 2.48
CA ASP A 16 -15.14 18.67 1.08
C ASP A 16 -14.92 17.40 0.22
N GLY A 17 -14.37 16.33 0.81
CA GLY A 17 -14.02 15.09 0.11
C GLY A 17 -12.70 15.15 -0.65
N SER A 18 -11.89 16.20 -0.47
CA SER A 18 -10.52 16.24 -0.97
C SER A 18 -9.58 15.45 -0.07
N ILE A 19 -8.54 14.87 -0.67
CA ILE A 19 -7.52 14.12 0.06
C ILE A 19 -6.33 15.02 0.33
N ASN A 20 -6.00 15.17 1.61
CA ASN A 20 -4.85 15.92 2.08
C ASN A 20 -3.57 15.08 1.89
N ALA A 21 -2.89 15.30 0.77
CA ALA A 21 -1.67 14.56 0.40
C ALA A 21 -0.59 14.57 1.50
N ARG A 22 -0.46 15.66 2.27
CA ARG A 22 0.55 15.74 3.33
C ARG A 22 0.21 14.83 4.49
N ILE A 23 -1.06 14.80 4.90
CA ILE A 23 -1.53 13.91 5.97
C ILE A 23 -1.46 12.45 5.50
N MET A 24 -1.86 12.19 4.26
CA MET A 24 -1.77 10.85 3.66
C MET A 24 -0.34 10.33 3.59
N ALA A 25 0.63 11.12 3.12
CA ALA A 25 2.04 10.74 3.07
C ALA A 25 2.57 10.42 4.48
N ARG A 26 2.22 11.26 5.46
CA ARG A 26 2.58 11.03 6.87
C ARG A 26 1.94 9.78 7.46
N ALA A 27 0.67 9.50 7.13
CA ALA A 27 -0.03 8.30 7.56
C ALA A 27 0.60 7.02 6.98
N LEU A 28 1.13 7.10 5.75
CA LEU A 28 1.84 6.01 5.07
C LEU A 28 3.30 5.86 5.50
N GLY A 29 3.85 6.87 6.19
CA GLY A 29 5.25 6.91 6.59
C GLY A 29 6.21 7.14 5.41
N ILE A 30 5.76 7.85 4.38
CA ILE A 30 6.54 8.14 3.15
C ILE A 30 6.72 9.64 2.96
N ASP A 31 7.63 10.00 2.05
CA ASP A 31 7.78 11.40 1.65
C ASP A 31 6.60 11.87 0.78
N ILE A 32 6.22 13.14 0.92
CA ILE A 32 5.13 13.72 0.14
C ILE A 32 5.45 13.76 -1.36
N SER A 33 6.73 13.85 -1.73
CA SER A 33 7.19 13.81 -3.12
C SER A 33 6.90 12.45 -3.76
N GLU A 34 7.12 11.37 -3.01
CA GLU A 34 6.84 10.00 -3.44
C GLU A 34 5.34 9.80 -3.65
N LEU A 35 4.50 10.30 -2.72
CA LEU A 35 3.05 10.27 -2.89
C LEU A 35 2.61 11.06 -4.14
N ARG A 36 3.19 12.24 -4.39
CA ARG A 36 2.85 13.08 -5.56
C ARG A 36 3.28 12.48 -6.89
N GLN A 37 4.35 11.68 -6.92
CA GLN A 37 4.74 10.95 -8.12
C GLN A 37 3.72 9.86 -8.48
N ALA A 38 3.18 9.17 -7.47
CA ALA A 38 2.13 8.18 -7.67
C ALA A 38 0.77 8.82 -7.96
N ALA A 39 0.46 9.93 -7.29
CA ALA A 39 -0.84 10.59 -7.31
C ALA A 39 -0.67 12.13 -7.47
N PRO A 40 -0.46 12.61 -8.71
CA PRO A 40 -0.18 14.02 -8.97
C PRO A 40 -1.39 14.95 -8.77
N ASP A 41 -2.60 14.42 -8.97
CA ASP A 41 -3.86 15.18 -8.94
C ASP A 41 -4.83 14.63 -7.89
N GLN A 42 -5.83 15.44 -7.50
CA GLN A 42 -6.85 15.04 -6.52
C GLN A 42 -7.62 13.77 -6.91
N ALA A 43 -7.89 13.56 -8.21
CA ALA A 43 -8.52 12.34 -8.69
C ALA A 43 -7.66 11.10 -8.38
N ARG A 44 -6.37 11.17 -8.73
CA ARG A 44 -5.40 10.08 -8.49
C ARG A 44 -5.14 9.87 -7.00
N LEU A 45 -5.17 10.93 -6.19
CA LEU A 45 -5.07 10.83 -4.73
C LEU A 45 -6.28 10.08 -4.14
N ARG A 46 -7.50 10.38 -4.58
CA ARG A 46 -8.72 9.67 -4.16
C ARG A 46 -8.69 8.20 -4.56
N GLU A 47 -8.25 7.90 -5.78
CA GLU A 47 -8.09 6.52 -6.25
C GLU A 47 -7.07 5.76 -5.40
N THR A 48 -5.90 6.37 -5.17
CA THR A 48 -4.84 5.80 -4.33
C THR A 48 -5.32 5.57 -2.91
N TYR A 49 -6.00 6.56 -2.31
CA TYR A 49 -6.62 6.45 -0.98
C TYR A 49 -7.63 5.30 -0.91
N SER A 50 -8.47 5.14 -1.93
CA SER A 50 -9.46 4.08 -1.98
C SER A 50 -8.80 2.70 -2.00
N ILE A 51 -7.78 2.51 -2.85
CA ILE A 51 -7.04 1.24 -2.91
C ILE A 51 -6.38 0.95 -1.56
N ILE A 52 -5.65 1.93 -1.02
CA ILE A 52 -4.96 1.81 0.27
C ILE A 52 -5.94 1.47 1.39
N SER A 53 -7.14 2.06 1.40
CA SER A 53 -8.16 1.77 2.41
C SER A 53 -8.67 0.32 2.34
N ILE A 54 -8.76 -0.25 1.13
CA ILE A 54 -9.15 -1.65 0.92
C ILE A 54 -8.05 -2.62 1.42
N VAL A 55 -6.78 -2.31 1.14
CA VAL A 55 -5.65 -3.18 1.53
C VAL A 55 -5.17 -2.96 2.97
N ARG A 56 -5.49 -1.82 3.60
CA ARG A 56 -5.11 -1.49 4.98
C ARG A 56 -5.42 -2.58 6.00
N PRO A 57 -6.62 -3.21 6.03
CA PRO A 57 -6.92 -4.29 6.98
C PRO A 57 -6.05 -5.54 6.81
N TRP A 58 -5.39 -5.71 5.66
CA TRP A 58 -4.55 -6.87 5.37
C TRP A 58 -3.08 -6.62 5.70
N ALA A 59 -2.68 -5.36 5.73
CA ALA A 59 -1.32 -4.95 5.96
C ALA A 59 -1.05 -4.71 7.45
N ARG A 60 0.07 -5.25 7.93
CA ARG A 60 0.51 -5.10 9.33
C ARG A 60 0.81 -3.65 9.70
N SER A 61 1.25 -2.84 8.74
CA SER A 61 1.54 -1.41 8.92
C SER A 61 1.16 -0.57 7.70
N ALA A 62 1.05 0.75 7.87
CA ALA A 62 0.70 1.64 6.77
C ALA A 62 1.82 1.68 5.71
N SER A 63 3.07 1.58 6.15
CA SER A 63 4.24 1.44 5.27
C SER A 63 4.27 0.11 4.51
N ASP A 64 3.82 -0.99 5.13
CA ASP A 64 3.62 -2.27 4.39
C ASP A 64 2.56 -2.13 3.30
N THR A 65 1.51 -1.35 3.58
CA THR A 65 0.42 -1.07 2.64
C THR A 65 0.96 -0.33 1.41
N TRP A 66 1.78 0.69 1.64
CA TRP A 66 2.44 1.43 0.57
C TRP A 66 3.44 0.56 -0.21
N SER A 67 4.22 -0.26 0.49
CA SER A 67 5.16 -1.20 -0.12
C SER A 67 4.44 -2.20 -1.03
N TRP A 68 3.25 -2.68 -0.62
CA TRP A 68 2.39 -3.50 -1.47
C TRP A 68 1.94 -2.73 -2.70
N TYR A 69 1.45 -1.51 -2.51
CA TYR A 69 0.91 -0.67 -3.58
C TYR A 69 1.95 -0.37 -4.68
N HIS A 70 3.20 -0.12 -4.29
CA HIS A 70 4.27 0.19 -5.24
C HIS A 70 5.01 -1.07 -5.74
N GLY A 71 5.18 -2.08 -4.89
CA GLY A 71 6.09 -3.21 -5.14
C GLY A 71 5.41 -4.52 -5.56
N LYS A 72 4.12 -4.74 -5.26
CA LYS A 72 3.46 -6.00 -5.60
C LYS A 72 3.19 -6.05 -7.10
N ARG A 73 3.76 -7.04 -7.78
CA ARG A 73 3.37 -7.36 -9.16
C ARG A 73 2.14 -8.27 -9.16
N LEU A 74 1.11 -7.88 -9.89
CA LEU A 74 -0.15 -8.60 -9.98
C LEU A 74 -0.13 -9.49 -11.23
N ALA A 75 -0.01 -10.80 -11.04
CA ALA A 75 0.09 -11.77 -12.14
C ALA A 75 -1.10 -11.69 -13.12
N ARG A 76 -2.32 -11.49 -12.60
CA ARG A 76 -3.55 -11.31 -13.38
C ARG A 76 -3.48 -10.13 -14.36
N PHE A 77 -2.71 -9.11 -14.03
CA PHE A 77 -2.54 -7.90 -14.83
C PHE A 77 -1.20 -7.90 -15.57
N GLY A 78 -0.67 -9.07 -15.93
CA GLY A 78 0.60 -9.17 -16.67
C GLY A 78 1.82 -8.73 -15.86
N GLY A 79 1.74 -8.76 -14.52
CA GLY A 79 2.82 -8.33 -13.64
C GLY A 79 2.86 -6.82 -13.38
N LEU A 80 1.83 -6.06 -13.78
CA LEU A 80 1.69 -4.65 -13.43
C LEU A 80 1.55 -4.46 -11.92
N THR A 81 2.06 -3.34 -11.43
CA THR A 81 1.91 -2.92 -10.03
C THR A 81 0.59 -2.17 -9.83
N PRO A 82 0.04 -2.13 -8.60
CA PRO A 82 -1.15 -1.34 -8.27
C PRO A 82 -1.00 0.14 -8.67
N VAL A 83 0.18 0.74 -8.45
CA VAL A 83 0.45 2.11 -8.92
C VAL A 83 0.33 2.26 -10.43
N ALA A 84 0.87 1.30 -11.21
CA ALA A 84 0.77 1.33 -12.67
C ALA A 84 -0.67 1.15 -13.15
N MET A 85 -1.46 0.33 -12.46
CA MET A 85 -2.89 0.17 -12.73
C MET A 85 -3.69 1.46 -12.49
N VAL A 86 -3.42 2.16 -11.38
CA VAL A 86 -4.05 3.45 -11.07
C VAL A 86 -3.65 4.50 -12.11
N GLN A 87 -2.36 4.58 -12.46
CA GLN A 87 -1.88 5.50 -13.49
C GLN A 87 -2.50 5.22 -14.87
N ALA A 88 -2.72 3.95 -15.20
CA ALA A 88 -3.41 3.52 -16.42
C ALA A 88 -4.94 3.73 -16.39
N GLY A 89 -5.51 4.26 -15.29
CA GLY A 89 -6.95 4.46 -15.14
C GLY A 89 -7.76 3.17 -14.92
N ARG A 90 -7.10 2.05 -14.59
CA ARG A 90 -7.72 0.74 -14.36
C ARG A 90 -8.02 0.49 -12.88
N VAL A 91 -8.44 1.54 -12.17
CA VAL A 91 -8.67 1.45 -10.72
C VAL A 91 -9.84 0.53 -10.37
N GLU A 92 -10.90 0.54 -11.18
CA GLU A 92 -12.10 -0.27 -10.93
C GLU A 92 -11.80 -1.75 -11.11
N GLU A 93 -11.04 -2.13 -12.14
CA GLU A 93 -10.56 -3.51 -12.32
C GLU A 93 -9.66 -3.97 -11.17
N LEU A 94 -8.82 -3.08 -10.66
CA LEU A 94 -8.01 -3.36 -9.49
C LEU A 94 -8.88 -3.58 -8.25
N LYS A 95 -9.90 -2.74 -8.02
CA LYS A 95 -10.82 -2.90 -6.89
C LYS A 95 -11.60 -4.21 -6.96
N ASP A 96 -12.13 -4.56 -8.13
CA ASP A 96 -12.83 -5.83 -8.35
C ASP A 96 -11.93 -7.02 -8.02
N PHE A 97 -10.69 -7.01 -8.53
CA PHE A 97 -9.68 -8.02 -8.20
C PHE A 97 -9.35 -8.10 -6.71
N LEU A 98 -9.28 -6.96 -6.03
CA LEU A 98 -9.03 -6.91 -4.58
C LEU A 98 -10.23 -7.45 -3.79
N GLN A 99 -11.45 -7.12 -4.20
CA GLN A 99 -12.69 -7.62 -3.58
C GLN A 99 -12.88 -9.12 -3.80
N ALA A 100 -12.42 -9.66 -4.93
CA ALA A 100 -12.40 -11.10 -5.19
C ALA A 100 -11.43 -11.87 -4.26
N GLY A 101 -10.57 -11.18 -3.50
CA GLY A 101 -9.66 -11.78 -2.53
C GLY A 101 -8.46 -12.52 -3.14
N GLU A 102 -8.32 -12.52 -4.47
CA GLU A 102 -7.18 -13.15 -5.16
C GLU A 102 -5.83 -12.49 -4.77
N ALA A 103 -5.85 -11.20 -4.43
CA ALA A 103 -4.69 -10.47 -3.93
C ALA A 103 -4.16 -10.97 -2.57
N LEU A 104 -5.01 -11.67 -1.80
CA LEU A 104 -4.72 -12.15 -0.44
C LEU A 104 -4.07 -13.54 -0.40
N VAL A 105 -4.04 -14.26 -1.53
CA VAL A 105 -3.57 -15.66 -1.59
C VAL A 105 -2.07 -15.78 -1.32
N THR A 106 -1.32 -14.68 -1.42
CA THR A 106 0.11 -14.63 -1.07
C THR A 106 0.33 -13.66 0.08
N SER A 107 0.90 -14.14 1.19
CA SER A 107 1.26 -13.31 2.33
C SER A 107 2.14 -12.13 1.88
N TRP A 108 1.79 -10.93 2.35
CA TRP A 108 2.55 -9.71 2.14
C TRP A 108 2.98 -9.10 3.49
N PRO A 109 4.23 -8.65 3.66
CA PRO A 109 5.34 -8.66 2.69
C PRO A 109 5.72 -10.09 2.26
N PRO A 110 6.32 -10.26 1.05
CA PRO A 110 6.86 -11.56 0.69
C PRO A 110 7.83 -11.97 1.79
N ALA A 111 7.84 -13.25 2.18
CA ALA A 111 8.83 -13.74 3.13
C ALA A 111 10.21 -13.24 2.65
N PRO A 112 11.01 -12.60 3.53
CA PRO A 112 12.31 -12.09 3.12
C PRO A 112 13.06 -13.23 2.44
N ASP A 113 13.54 -12.97 1.24
CA ASP A 113 14.32 -13.95 0.51
C ASP A 113 15.50 -14.34 1.41
N MET A 114 15.51 -15.58 1.90
CA MET A 114 16.51 -16.03 2.87
C MET A 114 17.94 -15.94 2.31
N LEU A 115 18.10 -15.81 0.99
CA LEU A 115 19.39 -15.63 0.32
C LEU A 115 19.85 -14.17 0.29
N ALA A 116 18.95 -13.20 0.49
CA ALA A 116 19.23 -11.77 0.50
C ALA A 116 19.46 -11.18 1.92
N MET A 117 19.30 -11.99 2.98
CA MET A 117 19.58 -11.57 4.35
C MET A 117 21.09 -11.66 4.63
N PRO A 118 21.71 -10.65 5.29
CA PRO A 118 23.07 -10.82 5.80
C PRO A 118 23.10 -11.99 6.80
N CYS A 119 24.14 -12.82 6.74
CA CYS A 119 24.21 -14.07 7.53
C CYS A 119 24.02 -13.85 9.05
N ASP A 120 24.31 -12.66 9.55
CA ASP A 120 24.23 -12.26 10.96
C ASP A 120 22.79 -12.21 11.53
N VAL A 121 21.77 -12.06 10.67
CA VAL A 121 20.35 -11.94 11.09
C VAL A 121 19.55 -13.23 10.88
N ARG A 122 20.18 -14.31 10.39
CA ARG A 122 19.49 -15.61 10.30
C ARG A 122 19.23 -16.08 11.74
N PRO A 123 17.97 -16.35 12.13
CA PRO A 123 17.72 -16.99 13.41
C PRO A 123 18.53 -18.29 13.42
N ALA A 124 19.32 -18.50 14.48
CA ALA A 124 20.02 -19.75 14.67
C ALA A 124 19.01 -20.88 14.46
N ALA A 125 19.32 -21.80 13.56
CA ALA A 125 18.55 -23.02 13.45
C ALA A 125 18.73 -23.75 14.77
N ASN A 126 17.77 -23.57 15.68
CA ASN A 126 17.74 -24.30 16.95
C ASN A 126 17.76 -25.79 16.60
N SER A 127 18.89 -26.42 16.91
CA SER A 127 19.11 -27.87 16.80
C SER A 127 18.38 -28.61 17.91
#